data_AF-A0A5C4S2S9-F1
#
_entry.id   AF-A0A5C4S2S9-F1
#
_cell.length_a   1.000
_cell.length_b   1.000
_cell.length_c   1.000
_cell.angle_alpha   90.00
_cell.angle_beta   90.00
_cell.angle_gamma   90.00
#
_symmetry.space_group_name_H-M   'P 1'
#
loop_
_entity.id
_entity.type
_entity.pdbx_description
1 polymer ?
#
loop_
_entity_poly.entity_id
_entity_poly.type
_entity_poly.pdbx_seq_one_letter_code
_entity_poly.pdbx_strand_id
1 'polypeptide(L)'
;MQLGRILRILRTSKGMTQEELAEKTGLHRTYIGVVERGEKNITIINCMKIAHVLGSDLASILHEVETVLIPSSTSSVLTPSPLLEQNS
;
A
#
# COMPACT_ATOMS: atom_id res chain seq x y z
N MET A 1 -5.98 7.71 7.42
CA MET A 1 -5.22 7.78 6.14
C MET A 1 -5.74 6.75 5.14
N GLN A 2 -5.58 6.96 3.82
CA GLN A 2 -6.14 6.04 2.80
C GLN A 2 -5.51 4.66 2.79
N LEU A 3 -4.19 4.56 2.98
CA LEU A 3 -3.49 3.28 3.06
C LEU A 3 -4.10 2.35 4.13
N GLY A 4 -4.34 2.86 5.34
CA GLY A 4 -4.94 2.07 6.42
C GLY A 4 -6.32 1.49 6.07
N ARG A 5 -7.14 2.26 5.34
CA ARG A 5 -8.46 1.79 4.88
C ARG A 5 -8.33 0.68 3.84
N ILE A 6 -7.43 0.82 2.87
CA ILE A 6 -7.16 -0.22 1.86
C ILE A 6 -6.67 -1.51 2.52
N LEU A 7 -5.71 -1.40 3.44
CA LEU A 7 -5.23 -2.58 4.20
C LEU A 7 -6.35 -3.26 4.99
N ARG A 8 -7.24 -2.48 5.61
CA ARG A 8 -8.41 -3.02 6.31
C ARG A 8 -9.34 -3.76 5.35
N ILE A 9 -9.64 -3.17 4.20
CA ILE A 9 -10.52 -3.78 3.18
C ILE A 9 -9.93 -5.13 2.73
N LEU A 10 -8.66 -5.14 2.35
CA LEU A 10 -7.94 -6.35 1.94
C LEU A 10 -7.90 -7.42 3.04
N ARG A 11 -7.70 -7.02 4.30
CA ARG A 11 -7.78 -7.96 5.42
C ARG A 11 -9.17 -8.57 5.54
N THR A 12 -10.21 -7.73 5.52
CA THR A 12 -11.58 -8.22 5.70
C THR A 12 -12.09 -9.04 4.52
N SER A 13 -11.66 -8.77 3.29
CA SER A 13 -12.01 -9.58 2.12
C SER A 13 -11.41 -10.98 2.18
N LYS A 14 -10.31 -11.15 2.94
CA LYS A 14 -9.73 -12.46 3.28
C LYS A 14 -10.36 -13.14 4.49
N GLY A 15 -11.39 -12.55 5.10
CA GLY A 15 -12.02 -13.10 6.31
C GLY A 15 -11.11 -13.09 7.54
N MET A 16 -10.01 -12.34 7.52
CA MET A 16 -9.05 -12.30 8.62
C MET A 16 -9.43 -11.26 9.67
N THR A 17 -9.25 -11.60 10.95
CA THR A 17 -9.27 -10.68 12.09
C THR A 17 -7.96 -9.90 12.21
N GLN A 18 -7.95 -8.83 13.01
CA GLN A 18 -6.71 -8.10 13.32
C GLN A 18 -5.72 -8.96 14.11
N GLU A 19 -6.21 -9.87 14.96
CA GLU A 19 -5.39 -10.85 15.69
C GLU A 19 -4.63 -11.76 14.72
N GLU A 20 -5.34 -12.35 13.75
CA GLU A 20 -4.74 -13.29 12.80
C GLU A 20 -3.73 -12.61 11.87
N LEU A 21 -4.02 -11.36 11.46
CA LEU A 21 -3.06 -10.58 10.68
C LEU A 21 -1.81 -10.26 11.52
N ALA A 22 -1.99 -9.87 12.77
CA ALA A 22 -0.90 -9.57 13.69
C ALA A 22 0.01 -10.79 13.91
N GLU A 23 -0.60 -11.95 14.18
CA GLU A 23 0.11 -13.22 14.34
C GLU A 23 0.93 -13.57 13.09
N LYS A 24 0.30 -13.56 11.90
CA LYS A 24 0.97 -13.93 10.65
C LYS A 24 2.05 -12.95 10.22
N THR A 25 1.96 -11.67 10.61
CA THR A 25 2.96 -10.64 10.28
C THR A 25 4.06 -10.50 11.34
N GLY A 26 3.89 -11.12 12.52
CA GLY A 26 4.74 -10.89 13.69
C GLY A 26 4.65 -9.46 14.23
N LEU A 27 3.57 -8.74 13.95
CA LEU A 27 3.32 -7.38 14.43
C LEU A 27 2.38 -7.41 15.62
N HIS A 28 2.44 -6.40 16.48
CA HIS A 28 1.50 -6.31 17.59
C HIS A 28 0.09 -5.98 17.06
N ARG A 29 -0.95 -6.65 17.56
CA ARG A 29 -2.34 -6.37 17.14
C ARG A 29 -2.73 -4.91 17.24
N THR A 30 -2.37 -4.25 18.35
CA THR A 30 -2.68 -2.82 18.52
C THR A 30 -2.01 -1.98 17.44
N TYR A 31 -0.83 -2.37 16.96
CA TYR A 31 -0.18 -1.72 15.83
C TYR A 31 -0.98 -1.90 14.53
N ILE A 32 -1.50 -3.10 14.24
CA ILE A 32 -2.41 -3.33 13.10
C ILE A 32 -3.62 -2.39 13.18
N GLY A 33 -4.26 -2.30 14.36
CA GLY A 33 -5.40 -1.39 14.54
C GLY A 33 -5.06 0.09 14.32
N VAL A 34 -3.92 0.55 14.85
CA VAL A 34 -3.40 1.90 14.66
C VAL A 34 -3.13 2.19 13.18
N VAL A 35 -2.55 1.24 12.44
CA VAL A 35 -2.29 1.33 11.00
C VAL A 35 -3.60 1.44 10.22
N GLU A 36 -4.58 0.58 10.49
CA GLU A 36 -5.86 0.56 9.76
C GLU A 36 -6.69 1.83 9.96
N ARG A 37 -6.63 2.42 11.15
CA ARG A 37 -7.23 3.74 11.42
C ARG A 37 -6.40 4.89 10.82
N GLY A 38 -5.16 4.63 10.46
CA GLY A 38 -4.22 5.60 9.92
C GLY A 38 -3.78 6.63 10.96
N GLU A 39 -3.63 6.19 12.21
CA GLU A 39 -3.15 6.99 13.35
C GLU A 39 -1.62 7.09 13.39
N LYS A 40 -0.92 6.20 12.68
CA LYS A 40 0.54 6.27 12.49
C LYS A 40 0.92 6.02 11.03
N ASN A 41 2.04 6.62 10.63
CA ASN A 41 2.73 6.26 9.41
C ASN A 41 3.36 4.88 9.57
N ILE A 42 3.03 3.97 8.66
CA ILE A 42 3.62 2.65 8.58
C ILE A 42 4.95 2.73 7.82
N THR A 43 5.96 1.98 8.26
CA THR A 43 7.21 1.84 7.52
C THR A 43 7.00 0.94 6.30
N ILE A 44 7.78 1.13 5.24
CA ILE A 44 7.71 0.28 4.04
C ILE A 44 7.91 -1.20 4.39
N ILE A 45 8.84 -1.53 5.29
CA ILE A 45 9.09 -2.90 5.76
C ILE A 45 7.84 -3.53 6.37
N ASN A 46 7.14 -2.82 7.26
CA ASN A 46 5.93 -3.36 7.89
C ASN A 46 4.77 -3.43 6.89
N CYS A 47 4.69 -2.49 5.95
CA CYS A 47 3.69 -2.54 4.88
C CYS A 47 3.91 -3.76 3.98
N MET A 48 5.15 -4.07 3.61
CA MET A 48 5.49 -5.29 2.85
C MET A 48 5.12 -6.57 3.59
N LYS A 49 5.37 -6.64 4.90
CA LYS A 49 4.95 -7.80 5.73
C LYS A 49 3.43 -8.01 5.67
N ILE A 50 2.67 -6.93 5.85
CA ILE A 50 1.21 -6.97 5.78
C ILE A 50 0.76 -7.38 4.37
N ALA A 51 1.31 -6.75 3.32
CA ALA A 51 0.99 -7.03 1.92
C ALA A 51 1.22 -8.51 1.58
N HIS A 52 2.36 -9.07 1.99
CA HIS A 52 2.69 -10.48 1.79
C HIS A 52 1.67 -11.43 2.42
N VAL A 53 1.29 -11.19 3.69
CA VAL A 53 0.25 -12.00 4.37
C VAL A 53 -1.12 -11.82 3.70
N LEU A 54 -1.41 -10.60 3.27
CA LEU A 54 -2.60 -10.28 2.48
C LEU A 54 -2.47 -10.71 1.01
N GLY A 55 -1.45 -11.48 0.63
CA GLY A 55 -1.26 -12.03 -0.72
C GLY A 55 -1.40 -10.98 -1.82
N SER A 56 -0.97 -9.76 -1.53
CA SER A 56 -1.03 -8.61 -2.43
C SER A 56 0.37 -8.05 -2.58
N ASP A 57 0.68 -7.52 -3.76
CA ASP A 57 1.92 -6.80 -3.96
C ASP A 57 1.83 -5.38 -3.38
N LEU A 58 2.95 -4.88 -2.84
CA LEU A 58 2.98 -3.54 -2.26
C LEU A 58 2.70 -2.46 -3.33
N ALA A 59 3.19 -2.64 -4.56
CA ALA A 59 2.94 -1.68 -5.64
C ALA A 59 1.46 -1.62 -5.99
N SER A 60 0.74 -2.75 -5.99
CA SER A 60 -0.72 -2.76 -6.19
C SER A 60 -1.46 -1.97 -5.10
N ILE A 61 -1.07 -2.16 -3.83
CA ILE A 61 -1.65 -1.41 -2.70
C ILE A 61 -1.37 0.10 -2.85
N LEU A 62 -0.15 0.46 -3.22
CA LEU A 62 0.23 1.86 -3.42
C LEU A 62 -0.48 2.49 -4.63
N HIS A 63 -0.69 1.73 -5.70
CA HIS A 63 -1.48 2.17 -6.84
C HIS A 63 -2.92 2.47 -6.43
N GLU A 64 -3.55 1.62 -5.62
CA GLU A 64 -4.87 1.92 -5.07
C GLU A 64 -4.86 3.20 -4.21
N VAL A 65 -3.83 3.41 -3.39
CA VAL A 65 -3.69 4.65 -2.62
C VAL A 65 -3.58 5.87 -3.55
N GLU A 66 -2.78 5.77 -4.62
CA GLU A 66 -2.56 6.82 -5.61
C GLU A 66 -3.86 7.16 -6.34
N THR A 67 -4.60 6.17 -6.84
CA THR A 67 -5.88 6.40 -7.55
C THR A 67 -6.92 7.11 -6.68
N VAL A 68 -6.89 6.89 -5.36
CA VAL A 68 -7.81 7.53 -4.42
C VAL A 68 -7.35 8.94 -4.03
N LEU A 69 -6.05 9.21 -3.98
CA LEU A 69 -5.49 10.51 -3.58
C LEU A 69 -5.30 11.48 -4.76
N ILE A 70 -5.03 10.95 -5.95
CA ILE A 70 -4.76 11.70 -7.18
C ILE A 70 -5.72 11.18 -8.25
N PRO A 71 -7.00 11.61 -8.22
CA PRO A 71 -7.91 11.33 -9.32
C PRO A 71 -7.35 12.00 -10.58
N SER A 72 -7.47 11.30 -11.72
CA SER A 72 -6.72 11.47 -12.98
C SER A 72 -6.87 12.79 -13.75
N SER A 73 -7.07 13.91 -13.07
CA SER A 73 -7.12 15.26 -13.65
C SER A 73 -5.73 15.91 -13.82
N THR A 74 -4.64 15.25 -13.40
CA THR A 74 -3.28 15.80 -13.48
C THR A 74 -2.38 14.96 -14.41
N SER A 75 -2.87 14.63 -15.60
CA SER A 75 -2.01 14.08 -16.65
C SER A 75 -1.39 15.22 -17.46
N SER A 76 -0.25 15.71 -17.00
CA SER A 76 0.68 16.49 -17.82
C SER A 76 2.10 16.28 -17.29
N VAL A 77 2.91 15.59 -18.10
CA VAL A 77 4.36 15.43 -18.06
C VAL A 77 4.93 14.42 -17.06
N LEU A 78 5.30 13.23 -17.58
CA LEU A 78 6.68 12.72 -17.53
C LEU A 78 6.81 11.48 -18.44
N THR A 79 6.90 11.69 -19.76
CA THR A 79 7.58 10.72 -20.61
C THR A 79 9.08 11.02 -20.51
N PRO A 80 9.96 10.06 -20.18
CA PRO A 80 11.38 10.25 -20.41
C PRO A 80 11.58 10.48 -21.92
N SER A 81 12.11 11.66 -22.28
CA SER A 81 12.55 11.93 -23.65
C SER A 81 13.47 10.79 -24.12
N PRO A 82 13.31 10.28 -25.35
CA PRO A 82 14.33 9.42 -25.93
C PRO A 82 15.64 10.23 -25.96
N LEU A 83 16.63 9.77 -25.17
CA LEU A 83 18.00 10.25 -25.30
C LEU A 83 18.37 10.10 -26.78
N LEU A 84 18.81 11.20 -27.38
CA LEU A 84 19.22 11.25 -28.77
C LEU A 84 20.15 10.07 -29.10
N GLU A 85 19.69 9.15 -29.95
CA GLU A 85 20.57 8.44 -30.87
C GLU A 85 21.13 9.48 -31.84
N GLN A 86 22.17 10.18 -31.39
CA GLN A 86 23.05 10.99 -32.23
C GLN A 86 24.48 10.55 -31.90
N ASN A 87 24.81 9.34 -32.35
CA ASN A 87 26.20 8.94 -32.58
C ASN A 87 26.29 8.61 -34.07
N SER A 88 26.70 9.61 -34.86
CA SER A 88 27.31 9.43 -36.18
C SER A 88 28.76 9.00 -36.03
#